data_AF-A0A2R6CQ92-F1
#
_entry.id   AF-A0A2R6CQ92-F1
#
_cell.length_a   1.000
_cell.length_b   1.000
_cell.length_c   1.000
_cell.angle_alpha   90.00
_cell.angle_beta   90.00
_cell.angle_gamma   90.00
#
_symmetry.space_group_name_H-M   'P 1'
#
loop_
_entity.id
_entity.type
_entity.pdbx_description
1 polymer ?
#
loop_
_entity_poly.entity_id
_entity_poly.type
_entity_poly.pdbx_seq_one_letter_code
_entity_poly.pdbx_strand_id
1 'polypeptide(L)'
;MANGAQRSEWTRAVRGFHAGARSDFGSCSFAVVVASSVNGAGGAVPTVLLLCSQGVPNSVIESGERARVQPETTEASRLVETAIQEGLLATLFGRCRVEYEGRAASTLKEGERLVVLKPDGTALVHSDEGQKPVNWQPPGCTHEVQTDGDSLVVRSRRETPEEVLLVEFESVDHVAIFDVTDDHDLSLTGTEEDLRDRILEDPSILEPGFEPRATERQTPAGAVDIYGVDGDGNAVVVELKRRRVGPDAVSQLNRYVESLERDLHAETTVRGFLVAPSVTERASRLLGERGLEFVSLAPSPDT
;
A
#
# COMPACT_ATOMS: atom_id res chain seq x y z
N MET A 1 -4.34 11.16 -23.63
CA MET A 1 -4.46 12.62 -23.82
C MET A 1 -5.72 13.09 -23.11
N ALA A 2 -5.60 13.50 -21.85
CA ALA A 2 -6.71 14.10 -21.10
C ALA A 2 -6.85 15.57 -21.50
N ASN A 3 -8.10 16.03 -21.64
CA ASN A 3 -8.50 17.22 -22.38
C ASN A 3 -8.21 18.52 -21.58
N GLY A 4 -7.72 19.57 -22.25
CA GLY A 4 -7.24 20.81 -21.64
C GLY A 4 -8.27 21.61 -20.82
N ALA A 5 -9.55 21.24 -20.89
CA ALA A 5 -10.63 21.86 -20.11
C ALA A 5 -10.57 21.50 -18.61
N GLN A 6 -10.25 20.25 -18.25
CA GLN A 6 -10.18 19.81 -16.84
C GLN A 6 -9.00 20.44 -16.08
N ARG A 7 -7.88 20.74 -16.77
CA ARG A 7 -6.74 21.47 -16.20
C ARG A 7 -7.11 22.90 -15.77
N SER A 8 -8.07 23.53 -16.44
CA SER A 8 -8.47 24.91 -16.17
C SER A 8 -9.41 25.04 -14.97
N GLU A 9 -10.23 24.02 -14.68
CA GLU A 9 -11.17 24.05 -13.55
C GLU A 9 -10.47 23.77 -12.21
N TRP A 10 -9.50 22.87 -12.18
CA TRP A 10 -8.68 22.59 -10.98
C TRP A 10 -7.81 23.79 -10.58
N THR A 11 -7.14 24.43 -11.54
CA THR A 11 -6.35 25.64 -11.28
C THR A 11 -7.24 26.80 -10.77
N ARG A 12 -8.51 26.83 -11.18
CA ARG A 12 -9.50 27.83 -10.74
C ARG A 12 -10.06 27.52 -9.35
N ALA A 13 -10.25 26.25 -8.98
CA ALA A 13 -10.69 25.85 -7.64
C ALA A 13 -9.62 26.16 -6.56
N VAL A 14 -8.35 25.91 -6.87
CA VAL A 14 -7.22 26.24 -5.98
C VAL A 14 -7.00 27.77 -5.89
N ARG A 15 -7.11 28.51 -7.01
CA ARG A 15 -7.01 30.00 -6.99
C ARG A 15 -8.22 30.70 -6.37
N GLY A 16 -9.40 30.09 -6.40
CA GLY A 16 -10.61 30.62 -5.76
C GLY A 16 -10.46 30.75 -4.24
N PHE A 17 -9.61 29.92 -3.63
CA PHE A 17 -9.29 29.96 -2.19
C PHE A 17 -8.53 31.24 -1.78
N HIS A 18 -7.84 31.91 -2.70
CA HIS A 18 -7.08 33.14 -2.42
C HIS A 18 -7.83 34.44 -2.68
N ALA A 19 -8.97 34.42 -3.37
CA ALA A 19 -9.56 35.65 -3.91
C ALA A 19 -10.93 36.07 -3.34
N GLY A 20 -11.52 35.36 -2.38
CA GLY A 20 -12.73 35.90 -1.74
C GLY A 20 -13.38 34.99 -0.71
N ALA A 21 -13.34 35.42 0.55
CA ALA A 21 -14.41 35.20 1.52
C ALA A 21 -14.21 36.09 2.76
N ARG A 22 -14.59 37.37 2.65
CA ARG A 22 -15.22 38.05 3.80
C ARG A 22 -16.69 37.66 3.75
N SER A 23 -17.11 36.67 4.52
CA SER A 23 -18.49 36.52 4.99
C SER A 23 -18.59 35.33 5.93
N ASP A 24 -19.36 35.53 6.99
CA ASP A 24 -19.66 34.63 8.08
C ASP A 24 -19.98 33.20 7.63
N PHE A 25 -19.22 32.20 8.11
CA PHE A 25 -19.76 30.86 8.34
C PHE A 25 -19.02 30.20 9.51
N GLY A 26 -19.81 29.77 10.49
CA GLY A 26 -19.35 29.04 11.66
C GLY A 26 -18.78 27.68 11.25
N SER A 27 -17.63 27.40 11.88
CA SER A 27 -17.16 26.09 12.33
C SER A 27 -16.98 24.99 11.24
N CYS A 28 -15.73 24.45 11.03
CA CYS A 28 -15.40 23.13 10.40
C CYS A 28 -14.17 22.40 11.01
N SER A 29 -14.24 21.07 11.15
CA SER A 29 -13.11 20.12 11.39
C SER A 29 -12.87 19.31 10.11
N PHE A 30 -11.86 18.44 10.02
CA PHE A 30 -11.46 17.79 8.74
C PHE A 30 -11.06 16.33 8.96
N ALA A 31 -11.25 15.48 7.94
CA ALA A 31 -10.65 14.14 7.86
C ALA A 31 -10.12 13.89 6.44
N VAL A 32 -8.90 13.35 6.34
CA VAL A 32 -8.31 12.89 5.07
C VAL A 32 -8.45 11.39 5.00
N VAL A 33 -9.35 10.88 4.13
CA VAL A 33 -9.48 9.45 3.86
C VAL A 33 -9.05 9.17 2.42
N VAL A 34 -8.00 8.36 2.27
CA VAL A 34 -7.62 7.79 0.96
C VAL A 34 -8.36 6.46 0.80
N ALA A 35 -9.58 6.49 0.27
CA ALA A 35 -10.34 5.28 -0.03
C ALA A 35 -10.18 4.89 -1.51
N SER A 36 -9.86 3.61 -1.74
CA SER A 36 -9.94 2.99 -3.07
C SER A 36 -11.34 2.40 -3.25
N SER A 37 -12.16 2.92 -4.17
CA SER A 37 -13.37 2.22 -4.60
C SER A 37 -13.19 1.64 -6.00
N VAL A 38 -13.66 0.41 -6.18
CA VAL A 38 -13.61 -0.31 -7.45
C VAL A 38 -14.92 -0.07 -8.17
N ASN A 39 -14.91 0.66 -9.29
CA ASN A 39 -16.08 0.71 -10.16
C ASN A 39 -16.07 -0.46 -11.15
N GLY A 40 -17.26 -0.89 -11.58
CA GLY A 40 -17.56 -2.09 -12.39
C GLY A 40 -16.94 -2.17 -13.80
N ALA A 41 -15.89 -1.40 -14.09
CA ALA A 41 -15.08 -1.47 -15.30
C ALA A 41 -13.56 -1.66 -15.02
N GLY A 42 -13.15 -1.93 -13.78
CA GLY A 42 -11.79 -2.41 -13.45
C GLY A 42 -10.66 -1.37 -13.51
N GLY A 43 -10.97 -0.08 -13.67
CA GLY A 43 -10.01 1.02 -13.51
C GLY A 43 -10.21 1.74 -12.19
N ALA A 44 -9.19 1.77 -11.33
CA ALA A 44 -9.20 2.57 -10.10
C ALA A 44 -9.01 4.05 -10.46
N VAL A 45 -9.99 4.88 -10.13
CA VAL A 45 -9.85 6.34 -10.14
C VAL A 45 -9.64 6.77 -8.70
N PRO A 46 -8.45 7.27 -8.31
CA PRO A 46 -8.28 7.82 -6.97
C PRO A 46 -9.18 9.06 -6.86
N THR A 47 -10.18 8.95 -5.99
CA THR A 47 -11.00 10.10 -5.61
C THR A 47 -10.42 10.64 -4.31
N VAL A 48 -9.73 11.78 -4.39
CA VAL A 48 -9.36 12.53 -3.19
C VAL A 48 -10.62 13.29 -2.76
N LEU A 49 -11.31 12.77 -1.75
CA LEU A 49 -12.47 13.42 -1.16
C LEU A 49 -12.00 14.26 0.03
N LEU A 50 -11.88 15.58 -0.15
CA LEU A 50 -11.70 16.52 0.94
C LEU A 50 -13.05 16.71 1.64
N LEU A 51 -13.27 16.03 2.78
CA LEU A 51 -14.46 16.26 3.60
C LEU A 51 -14.13 17.20 4.76
N CYS A 52 -14.78 18.37 4.68
CA CYS A 52 -14.87 19.38 5.71
C CYS A 52 -16.03 18.95 6.62
N SER A 53 -15.77 18.57 7.86
CA SER A 53 -16.80 18.36 8.86
C SER A 53 -16.36 18.84 10.22
N GLN A 54 -16.99 19.91 10.74
CA GLN A 54 -17.12 20.09 12.19
C GLN A 54 -17.33 18.76 12.89
N GLY A 55 -16.51 18.49 13.90
CA GLY A 55 -16.77 17.41 14.85
C GLY A 55 -16.22 16.06 14.39
N VAL A 56 -14.98 15.78 14.79
CA VAL A 56 -14.56 14.41 15.11
C VAL A 56 -14.55 14.31 16.65
N PRO A 57 -15.12 13.28 17.28
CA PRO A 57 -15.21 13.19 18.74
C PRO A 57 -13.84 13.15 19.40
N ASN A 58 -13.69 13.98 20.45
CA ASN A 58 -12.48 14.20 21.23
C ASN A 58 -12.05 12.98 22.06
N SER A 59 -10.75 12.66 22.02
CA SER A 59 -9.95 12.32 23.20
C SER A 59 -8.75 13.28 23.26
N VAL A 60 -8.53 13.88 24.43
CA VAL A 60 -7.95 15.24 24.61
C VAL A 60 -6.47 15.18 24.98
N ILE A 61 -5.64 16.06 24.40
CA ILE A 61 -4.44 16.62 25.08
C ILE A 61 -4.32 18.15 24.84
N GLU A 62 -4.59 18.87 25.92
CA GLU A 62 -4.25 20.25 26.37
C GLU A 62 -4.22 21.51 25.45
N SER A 63 -4.44 21.46 24.14
CA SER A 63 -4.86 22.67 23.38
C SER A 63 -5.93 22.46 22.30
N GLY A 64 -6.39 21.22 22.09
CA GLY A 64 -7.66 20.87 21.42
C GLY A 64 -7.70 21.00 19.90
N GLU A 65 -6.72 21.65 19.27
CA GLU A 65 -6.74 21.89 17.83
C GLU A 65 -5.79 20.96 17.06
N ARG A 66 -6.37 20.05 16.27
CA ARG A 66 -5.66 19.02 15.51
C ARG A 66 -5.45 19.36 14.03
N ALA A 67 -5.83 20.56 13.58
CA ALA A 67 -5.68 20.99 12.20
C ALA A 67 -5.58 22.52 12.06
N ARG A 68 -4.91 22.97 10.99
CA ARG A 68 -4.76 24.36 10.59
C ARG A 68 -4.82 24.53 9.09
N VAL A 69 -5.46 25.63 8.68
CA VAL A 69 -5.43 26.15 7.32
C VAL A 69 -4.52 27.37 7.31
N GLN A 70 -3.58 27.42 6.37
CA GLN A 70 -2.58 28.49 6.21
C GLN A 70 -1.86 28.86 7.52
N PRO A 71 -1.33 27.88 8.28
CA PRO A 71 -0.61 28.16 9.52
C PRO A 71 0.66 28.98 9.27
N GLU A 72 1.10 29.72 10.29
CA GLU A 72 2.48 30.18 10.33
C GLU A 72 3.43 28.96 10.42
N THR A 73 4.63 29.08 9.87
CA THR A 73 5.65 28.01 9.84
C THR A 73 5.91 27.41 11.23
N THR A 74 5.94 28.26 12.26
CA THR A 74 6.17 27.82 13.65
C THR A 74 4.99 27.02 14.21
N GLU A 75 3.76 27.33 13.81
CA GLU A 75 2.57 26.60 14.22
C GLU A 75 2.48 25.24 13.53
N ALA A 76 2.76 25.20 12.22
CA ALA A 76 2.86 23.94 11.48
C ALA A 76 3.95 23.03 12.07
N SER A 77 5.12 23.58 12.41
CA SER A 77 6.20 22.84 13.05
C SER A 77 5.78 22.23 14.37
N ARG A 78 5.10 22.98 15.23
CA ARG A 78 4.63 22.47 16.53
C ARG A 78 3.64 21.32 16.37
N LEU A 79 2.67 21.43 15.46
CA LEU A 79 1.69 20.36 15.22
C LEU A 79 2.37 19.08 14.72
N VAL A 80 3.30 19.20 13.77
CA VAL A 80 4.04 18.05 13.24
C VAL A 80 4.93 17.42 14.31
N GLU A 81 5.59 18.25 15.13
CA GLU A 81 6.41 17.80 16.26
C GLU A 81 5.55 17.05 17.28
N THR A 82 4.38 17.57 17.64
CA THR A 82 3.41 16.86 18.50
C THR A 82 3.03 15.51 17.89
N ALA A 83 2.72 15.44 16.60
CA ALA A 83 2.38 14.16 15.96
C ALA A 83 3.53 13.15 16.01
N ILE A 84 4.77 13.58 15.79
CA ILE A 84 5.94 12.70 15.86
C ILE A 84 6.14 12.20 17.30
N GLN A 85 6.01 13.07 18.30
CA GLN A 85 6.22 12.73 19.71
C GLN A 85 5.11 11.83 20.28
N GLU A 86 3.86 12.06 19.87
CA GLU A 86 2.70 11.31 20.36
C GLU A 86 2.36 10.08 19.50
N GLY A 87 3.11 9.82 18.42
CA GLY A 87 2.84 8.67 17.54
C GLY A 87 1.52 8.82 16.76
N LEU A 88 1.21 10.04 16.30
CA LEU A 88 0.04 10.35 15.51
C LEU A 88 0.38 10.39 14.01
N LEU A 89 -0.62 10.24 13.16
CA LEU A 89 -0.47 10.47 11.73
C LEU A 89 -0.50 11.98 11.46
N ALA A 90 0.49 12.51 10.75
CA ALA A 90 0.50 13.90 10.29
C ALA A 90 0.28 13.98 8.78
N THR A 91 -0.50 14.98 8.35
CA THR A 91 -0.66 15.37 6.95
C THR A 91 -0.27 16.82 6.79
N LEU A 92 0.51 17.13 5.75
CA LEU A 92 0.84 18.49 5.35
C LEU A 92 0.52 18.65 3.87
N PHE A 93 -0.06 19.79 3.50
CA PHE A 93 -0.24 20.19 2.12
C PHE A 93 0.28 21.60 1.93
N GLY A 94 1.03 21.82 0.84
CA GLY A 94 1.52 23.13 0.47
C GLY A 94 2.68 23.05 -0.52
N ARG A 95 3.27 24.20 -0.78
CA ARG A 95 4.37 24.38 -1.72
C ARG A 95 5.69 23.98 -1.07
N CYS A 96 6.33 22.96 -1.61
CA CYS A 96 7.62 22.49 -1.12
C CYS A 96 8.57 22.06 -2.23
N ARG A 97 9.84 21.88 -1.88
CA ARG A 97 10.81 21.11 -2.64
C ARG A 97 11.15 19.82 -1.90
N VAL A 98 11.62 18.82 -2.63
CA VAL A 98 11.94 17.50 -2.07
C VAL A 98 13.31 17.08 -2.53
N GLU A 99 14.14 16.63 -1.61
CA GLU A 99 15.43 16.02 -1.89
C GLU A 99 15.50 14.65 -1.24
N TYR A 100 16.06 13.69 -1.96
CA TYR A 100 16.29 12.35 -1.46
C TYR A 100 17.71 11.93 -1.80
N GLU A 101 18.39 11.38 -0.80
CA GLU A 101 19.73 10.81 -0.91
C GLU A 101 19.75 9.44 -0.24
N GLY A 102 20.31 8.44 -0.93
CA GLY A 102 20.34 7.06 -0.45
C GLY A 102 20.81 6.12 -1.55
N ARG A 103 20.10 5.01 -1.76
CA ARG A 103 20.37 4.08 -2.89
C ARG A 103 20.31 4.74 -4.27
N ALA A 104 19.60 5.86 -4.37
CA ALA A 104 19.55 6.75 -5.51
C ALA A 104 19.54 8.19 -4.99
N ALA A 105 19.70 9.16 -5.89
CA ALA A 105 19.49 10.56 -5.58
C ALA A 105 18.34 11.11 -6.45
N SER A 106 17.45 11.91 -5.85
CA SER A 106 16.39 12.58 -6.60
C SER A 106 16.09 13.95 -6.00
N THR A 107 15.81 14.92 -6.86
CA THR A 107 15.35 16.25 -6.46
C THR A 107 14.07 16.58 -7.20
N LEU A 108 13.05 17.03 -6.46
CA LEU A 108 11.83 17.61 -7.01
C LEU A 108 11.82 19.11 -6.71
N LYS A 109 11.68 19.91 -7.77
CA LYS A 109 11.56 21.37 -7.68
C LYS A 109 10.29 21.80 -6.94
N GLU A 110 10.18 23.09 -6.68
CA GLU A 110 9.05 23.72 -6.00
C GLU A 110 7.71 23.33 -6.64
N GLY A 111 6.75 22.94 -5.82
CA GLY A 111 5.41 22.53 -6.25
C GLY A 111 4.52 22.12 -5.09
N GLU A 112 3.21 22.08 -5.34
CA GLU A 112 2.21 21.68 -4.33
C GLU A 112 2.28 20.17 -4.11
N ARG A 113 2.44 19.75 -2.85
CA ARG A 113 2.52 18.33 -2.51
C ARG A 113 1.74 18.02 -1.25
N LEU A 114 1.16 16.82 -1.22
CA LEU A 114 0.65 16.20 -0.02
C LEU A 114 1.76 15.34 0.59
N VAL A 115 2.12 15.63 1.83
CA VAL A 115 3.04 14.84 2.64
C VAL A 115 2.28 14.15 3.75
N VAL A 116 2.51 12.85 3.91
CA VAL A 116 1.93 12.04 4.99
C VAL A 116 3.07 11.42 5.79
N LEU A 117 3.06 11.65 7.10
CA LEU A 117 3.97 11.01 8.06
C LEU A 117 3.14 10.08 8.93
N LYS A 118 3.48 8.79 8.94
CA LYS A 118 2.78 7.79 9.74
C LYS A 118 3.54 7.49 11.05
N PRO A 119 2.83 7.01 12.08
CA PRO A 119 3.45 6.62 13.37
C PRO A 119 4.51 5.53 13.24
N ASP A 120 4.37 4.64 12.25
CA ASP A 120 5.32 3.55 11.99
C ASP A 120 6.63 4.01 11.34
N GLY A 121 6.83 5.32 11.14
CA GLY A 121 8.02 5.88 10.49
C GLY A 121 7.91 5.99 8.97
N THR A 122 6.80 5.59 8.36
CA THR A 122 6.60 5.78 6.91
C THR A 122 6.45 7.28 6.58
N ALA A 123 7.11 7.75 5.51
CA ALA A 123 6.84 9.06 4.91
C ALA A 123 6.41 8.89 3.45
N LEU A 124 5.37 9.60 3.03
CA LEU A 124 4.84 9.57 1.66
C LEU A 124 4.72 10.99 1.12
N VAL A 125 5.22 11.23 -0.09
CA VAL A 125 5.11 12.51 -0.79
C VAL A 125 4.34 12.29 -2.09
N HIS A 126 3.22 12.98 -2.27
CA HIS A 126 2.37 12.88 -3.45
C HIS A 126 2.30 14.21 -4.22
N SER A 127 2.24 14.09 -5.55
CA SER A 127 1.91 15.17 -6.48
C SER A 127 0.43 15.12 -6.89
N ASP A 128 0.04 15.96 -7.85
CA ASP A 128 -1.30 16.04 -8.44
C ASP A 128 -1.69 14.84 -9.31
N GLU A 129 -0.73 14.11 -9.86
CA GLU A 129 -0.95 12.94 -10.71
C GLU A 129 -0.40 11.64 -10.10
N GLY A 130 -1.05 10.52 -10.43
CA GLY A 130 -0.58 9.17 -10.12
C GLY A 130 -1.06 8.61 -8.78
N GLN A 131 -1.09 7.27 -8.69
CA GLN A 131 -1.49 6.56 -7.47
C GLN A 131 -0.33 6.45 -6.46
N LYS A 132 0.89 6.31 -6.96
CA LYS A 132 2.08 6.06 -6.13
C LYS A 132 2.66 7.38 -5.63
N PRO A 133 3.25 7.42 -4.42
CA PRO A 133 4.02 8.58 -4.00
C PRO A 133 5.19 8.82 -4.96
N VAL A 134 5.51 10.09 -5.20
CA VAL A 134 6.65 10.52 -6.02
C VAL A 134 7.98 10.37 -5.29
N ASN A 135 7.96 10.47 -3.96
CA ASN A 135 9.06 10.11 -3.06
C ASN A 135 8.49 9.53 -1.76
N TRP A 136 9.21 8.62 -1.12
CA TRP A 136 8.76 7.97 0.11
C TRP A 136 9.93 7.41 0.93
N GLN A 137 9.67 7.14 2.21
CA GLN A 137 10.51 6.34 3.11
C GLN A 137 9.69 5.20 3.71
N PRO A 138 10.26 3.98 3.87
CA PRO A 138 9.57 2.82 4.45
C PRO A 138 9.25 3.01 5.94
N PRO A 139 8.47 2.09 6.53
CA PRO A 139 8.39 1.97 7.99
C PRO A 139 9.77 1.83 8.65
N GLY A 140 9.85 2.26 9.92
CA GLY A 140 11.06 2.22 10.75
C GLY A 140 12.01 3.40 10.57
N CYS A 141 11.60 4.47 9.87
CA CYS A 141 12.37 5.70 9.76
C CYS A 141 12.07 6.67 10.90
N THR A 142 13.04 7.51 11.25
CA THR A 142 12.87 8.59 12.22
C THR A 142 12.53 9.88 11.49
N HIS A 143 11.49 10.57 11.95
CA HIS A 143 11.10 11.88 11.43
C HIS A 143 11.56 12.98 12.39
N GLU A 144 12.07 14.06 11.83
CA GLU A 144 12.39 15.30 12.51
C GLU A 144 11.73 16.46 11.76
N VAL A 145 11.25 17.45 12.50
CA VAL A 145 10.72 18.68 11.93
C VAL A 145 11.43 19.88 12.57
N GLN A 146 11.79 20.86 11.76
CA GLN A 146 12.42 22.10 12.22
C GLN A 146 12.01 23.25 11.31
N THR A 147 12.14 24.48 11.82
CA THR A 147 12.02 25.70 11.02
C THR A 147 13.40 26.15 10.56
N ASP A 148 13.54 26.51 9.28
CA ASP A 148 14.73 27.16 8.74
C ASP A 148 14.33 28.49 8.09
N GLY A 149 14.54 29.59 8.81
CA GLY A 149 13.96 30.89 8.47
C GLY A 149 12.44 30.81 8.43
N ASP A 150 11.86 31.14 7.28
CA ASP A 150 10.41 31.07 7.04
C ASP A 150 9.94 29.69 6.52
N SER A 151 10.88 28.78 6.23
CA SER A 151 10.56 27.44 5.70
C SER A 151 10.34 26.41 6.81
N LEU A 152 9.44 25.46 6.56
CA LEU A 152 9.28 24.27 7.39
C LEU A 152 10.03 23.10 6.76
N VAL A 153 10.96 22.50 7.49
CA VAL A 153 11.78 21.38 7.01
C VAL A 153 11.39 20.11 7.75
N VAL A 154 10.90 19.13 6.99
CA VAL A 154 10.67 17.76 7.46
C VAL A 154 11.79 16.88 6.94
N ARG A 155 12.50 16.20 7.85
CA ARG A 155 13.55 15.23 7.52
C ARG A 155 13.11 13.85 7.97
N SER A 156 13.17 12.87 7.06
CA SER A 156 12.94 11.46 7.37
C SER A 156 14.20 10.65 7.08
N ARG A 157 14.76 10.00 8.12
CA ARG A 157 16.01 9.25 8.06
C ARG A 157 15.80 7.76 8.28
N ARG A 158 16.43 6.98 7.43
CA ARG A 158 16.60 5.53 7.58
C ARG A 158 18.07 5.23 7.86
N GLU A 159 18.37 4.33 8.79
CA GLU A 159 19.75 3.97 9.13
C GLU A 159 20.33 2.88 8.22
N THR A 160 19.52 1.87 7.84
CA THR A 160 20.00 0.70 7.08
C THR A 160 19.10 0.37 5.89
N PRO A 161 19.58 0.61 4.65
CA PRO A 161 20.72 1.45 4.33
C PRO A 161 20.46 2.91 4.71
N GLU A 162 21.52 3.70 4.77
CA GLU A 162 21.41 5.12 5.06
C GLU A 162 20.67 5.83 3.92
N GLU A 163 19.51 6.38 4.23
CA GLU A 163 18.65 7.11 3.29
C GLU A 163 18.06 8.32 4.02
N VAL A 164 18.04 9.48 3.35
CA VAL A 164 17.49 10.73 3.87
C VAL A 164 16.50 11.29 2.85
N LEU A 165 15.29 11.57 3.30
CA LEU A 165 14.28 12.32 2.57
C LEU A 165 14.08 13.67 3.27
N LEU A 166 14.35 14.75 2.55
CA LEU A 166 14.15 16.13 3.00
C LEU A 166 12.99 16.74 2.23
N VAL A 167 11.99 17.24 2.95
CA VAL A 167 10.90 18.03 2.38
C VAL A 167 10.92 19.41 3.02
N GLU A 168 11.16 20.44 2.20
CA GLU A 168 11.22 21.81 2.65
C GLU A 168 10.04 22.58 2.06
N PHE A 169 9.09 22.94 2.92
CA PHE A 169 7.94 23.75 2.59
C PHE A 169 8.31 25.23 2.62
N GLU A 170 8.12 25.89 1.48
CA GLU A 170 8.10 27.35 1.35
C GLU A 170 6.83 27.92 2.00
N SER A 171 5.70 27.22 1.83
CA SER A 171 4.45 27.55 2.49
C SER A 171 3.65 26.30 2.80
N VAL A 172 3.03 26.26 3.98
CA VAL A 172 2.08 25.22 4.37
C VAL A 172 0.67 25.79 4.24
N ASP A 173 -0.13 25.22 3.34
CA ASP A 173 -1.52 25.62 3.15
C ASP A 173 -2.47 24.88 4.09
N HIS A 174 -2.09 23.67 4.52
CA HIS A 174 -2.84 22.89 5.48
C HIS A 174 -1.94 21.92 6.25
N VAL A 175 -2.20 21.76 7.54
CA VAL A 175 -1.60 20.70 8.37
C VAL A 175 -2.66 20.10 9.28
N ALA A 176 -2.66 18.79 9.44
CA ALA A 176 -3.54 18.11 10.39
C ALA A 176 -2.88 16.86 10.96
N ILE A 177 -3.24 16.55 12.20
CA ILE A 177 -2.75 15.39 12.95
C ILE A 177 -3.93 14.52 13.38
N PHE A 178 -3.76 13.20 13.30
CA PHE A 178 -4.82 12.23 13.52
C PHE A 178 -4.32 11.11 14.43
N ASP A 179 -5.10 10.83 15.46
CA ASP A 179 -4.96 9.59 16.20
C ASP A 179 -5.54 8.47 15.34
N VAL A 180 -4.65 7.59 14.88
CA VAL A 180 -4.97 6.44 14.02
C VAL A 180 -4.65 5.13 14.72
N THR A 181 -4.52 5.14 16.05
CA THR A 181 -4.49 3.90 16.84
C THR A 181 -5.88 3.26 16.79
N ASP A 182 -6.08 2.43 15.76
CA ASP A 182 -7.26 1.59 15.63
C ASP A 182 -6.89 0.20 16.19
N ASP A 183 -7.60 -0.25 17.22
CA ASP A 183 -7.45 -1.58 17.88
C ASP A 183 -8.03 -2.71 17.01
N HIS A 184 -8.31 -2.44 15.74
CA HIS A 184 -8.87 -3.39 14.79
C HIS A 184 -7.87 -3.61 13.67
N ASP A 185 -7.09 -4.69 13.83
CA ASP A 185 -6.31 -5.27 12.74
C ASP A 185 -7.19 -5.37 11.49
N LEU A 186 -6.65 -4.94 10.35
CA LEU A 186 -7.30 -5.03 9.06
C LEU A 186 -7.59 -6.51 8.75
N SER A 187 -8.80 -6.99 9.05
CA SER A 187 -9.25 -8.33 8.66
C SER A 187 -9.52 -8.33 7.16
N LEU A 188 -8.47 -8.54 6.37
CA LEU A 188 -8.60 -8.70 4.93
C LEU A 188 -9.19 -10.08 4.66
N THR A 189 -10.42 -10.15 4.18
CA THR A 189 -11.06 -11.38 3.71
C THR A 189 -10.85 -11.52 2.20
N GLY A 190 -10.74 -12.76 1.70
CA GLY A 190 -10.34 -13.08 0.33
C GLY A 190 -8.82 -13.07 0.08
N THR A 191 -8.03 -13.46 1.08
CA THR A 191 -6.57 -13.62 1.02
C THR A 191 -6.15 -14.93 0.34
N GLU A 192 -4.84 -15.09 0.12
CA GLU A 192 -4.26 -16.38 -0.26
C GLU A 192 -4.28 -17.38 0.91
N GLU A 193 -4.33 -16.87 2.15
CA GLU A 193 -4.52 -17.67 3.36
C GLU A 193 -5.93 -18.28 3.42
N ASP A 194 -6.98 -17.53 3.10
CA ASP A 194 -8.35 -18.10 3.03
C ASP A 194 -8.46 -19.22 1.97
N LEU A 195 -7.73 -19.08 0.86
CA LEU A 195 -7.63 -20.13 -0.17
C LEU A 195 -6.90 -21.36 0.36
N ARG A 196 -5.82 -21.15 1.13
CA ARG A 196 -5.04 -22.22 1.75
C ARG A 196 -5.91 -22.99 2.72
N ASP A 197 -6.57 -22.30 3.64
CA ASP A 197 -7.41 -22.92 4.67
C ASP A 197 -8.53 -23.74 4.04
N ARG A 198 -9.18 -23.23 2.99
CA ARG A 198 -10.19 -23.98 2.24
C ARG A 198 -9.66 -25.28 1.63
N ILE A 199 -8.43 -25.30 1.11
CA ILE A 199 -7.80 -26.51 0.57
C ILE A 199 -7.38 -27.48 1.70
N LEU A 200 -6.95 -26.96 2.85
CA LEU A 200 -6.61 -27.80 4.00
C LEU A 200 -7.86 -28.44 4.62
N GLU A 201 -8.99 -27.74 4.62
CA GLU A 201 -10.30 -28.23 5.07
C GLU A 201 -10.90 -29.27 4.11
N ASP A 202 -10.80 -29.04 2.80
CA ASP A 202 -11.24 -29.98 1.77
C ASP A 202 -10.16 -30.19 0.69
N PRO A 203 -9.17 -31.07 0.94
CA PRO A 203 -8.09 -31.35 -0.01
C PRO A 203 -8.58 -31.92 -1.35
N SER A 204 -9.80 -32.49 -1.37
CA SER A 204 -10.38 -33.06 -2.57
C SER A 204 -10.72 -32.02 -3.65
N ILE A 205 -10.73 -30.73 -3.29
CA ILE A 205 -10.84 -29.60 -4.22
C ILE A 205 -9.72 -29.62 -5.27
N LEU A 206 -8.51 -30.04 -4.89
CA LEU A 206 -7.41 -30.19 -5.83
C LEU A 206 -7.57 -31.47 -6.63
N GLU A 207 -7.61 -32.61 -5.94
CA GLU A 207 -7.88 -33.92 -6.52
C GLU A 207 -8.22 -34.95 -5.43
N PRO A 208 -8.97 -36.02 -5.77
CA PRO A 208 -9.21 -37.12 -4.83
C PRO A 208 -7.90 -37.77 -4.38
N GLY A 209 -7.73 -37.93 -3.07
CA GLY A 209 -6.57 -38.61 -2.48
C GLY A 209 -5.35 -37.71 -2.24
N PHE A 210 -5.44 -36.41 -2.53
CA PHE A 210 -4.42 -35.45 -2.11
C PHE A 210 -4.37 -35.31 -0.58
N GLU A 211 -3.19 -35.47 0.00
CA GLU A 211 -2.93 -35.32 1.43
C GLU A 211 -1.92 -34.18 1.67
N PRO A 212 -2.36 -33.02 2.18
CA PRO A 212 -1.48 -31.93 2.58
C PRO A 212 -0.55 -32.38 3.72
N ARG A 213 0.75 -32.05 3.61
CA ARG A 213 1.78 -32.42 4.59
C ARG A 213 2.42 -31.23 5.28
N ALA A 214 2.53 -30.11 4.58
CA ALA A 214 3.12 -28.89 5.12
C ALA A 214 2.59 -27.66 4.38
N THR A 215 2.53 -26.53 5.08
CA THR A 215 2.33 -25.20 4.51
C THR A 215 3.65 -24.42 4.58
N GLU A 216 3.85 -23.48 3.64
CA GLU A 216 5.03 -22.60 3.60
C GLU A 216 6.37 -23.36 3.67
N ARG A 217 6.43 -24.53 3.03
CA ARG A 217 7.62 -25.40 3.03
C ARG A 217 8.77 -24.69 2.33
N GLN A 218 9.85 -24.44 3.07
CA GLN A 218 11.05 -23.81 2.53
C GLN A 218 11.75 -24.71 1.50
N THR A 219 12.12 -24.12 0.36
CA THR A 219 12.94 -24.72 -0.68
C THR A 219 14.03 -23.72 -1.12
N PRO A 220 15.09 -24.16 -1.82
CA PRO A 220 16.06 -23.25 -2.45
C PRO A 220 15.44 -22.21 -3.39
N ALA A 221 14.25 -22.47 -3.95
CA ALA A 221 13.55 -21.57 -4.86
C ALA A 221 12.57 -20.61 -4.15
N GLY A 222 12.32 -20.79 -2.86
CA GLY A 222 11.35 -20.04 -2.07
C GLY A 222 10.44 -20.95 -1.21
N ALA A 223 9.50 -20.34 -0.50
CA ALA A 223 8.49 -21.09 0.24
C ALA A 223 7.37 -21.57 -0.69
N VAL A 224 7.05 -22.86 -0.63
CA VAL A 224 5.90 -23.48 -1.30
C VAL A 224 4.66 -23.28 -0.42
N ASP A 225 3.56 -22.78 -0.98
CA ASP A 225 2.35 -22.47 -0.20
C ASP A 225 1.76 -23.72 0.48
N ILE A 226 1.55 -24.80 -0.28
CA ILE A 226 1.17 -26.12 0.24
C ILE A 226 2.01 -27.21 -0.43
N TYR A 227 2.60 -28.07 0.40
CA TYR A 227 3.26 -29.29 -0.01
C TYR A 227 2.46 -30.50 0.50
N GLY A 228 2.28 -31.50 -0.35
CA GLY A 228 1.59 -32.74 0.00
C GLY A 228 2.01 -33.93 -0.84
N VAL A 229 1.19 -34.98 -0.79
CA VAL A 229 1.33 -36.17 -1.63
C VAL A 229 -0.02 -36.52 -2.26
N ASP A 230 -0.01 -37.03 -3.50
CA ASP A 230 -1.22 -37.55 -4.13
C ASP A 230 -1.51 -39.01 -3.73
N GLY A 231 -2.62 -39.56 -4.24
CA GLY A 231 -3.05 -40.93 -3.95
C GLY A 231 -2.10 -42.02 -4.46
N ASP A 232 -1.20 -41.68 -5.39
CA ASP A 232 -0.16 -42.57 -5.92
C ASP A 232 1.19 -42.41 -5.19
N GLY A 233 1.26 -41.49 -4.23
CA GLY A 233 2.47 -41.20 -3.44
C GLY A 233 3.45 -40.24 -4.11
N ASN A 234 3.07 -39.56 -5.19
CA ASN A 234 3.90 -38.52 -5.81
C ASN A 234 3.88 -37.26 -4.96
N ALA A 235 4.97 -36.49 -5.02
CA ALA A 235 5.05 -35.20 -4.35
C ALA A 235 4.19 -34.17 -5.09
N VAL A 236 3.39 -33.41 -4.35
CA VAL A 236 2.51 -32.36 -4.91
C VAL A 236 2.88 -31.01 -4.31
N VAL A 237 3.01 -30.02 -5.19
CA VAL A 237 3.29 -28.62 -4.88
C VAL A 237 2.09 -27.79 -5.31
N VAL A 238 1.59 -26.93 -4.44
CA VAL A 238 0.48 -26.04 -4.74
C VAL A 238 0.94 -24.60 -4.59
N GLU A 239 0.70 -23.80 -5.63
CA GLU A 239 0.89 -22.34 -5.64
C GLU A 239 -0.48 -21.66 -5.65
N LEU A 240 -0.74 -20.79 -4.69
CA LEU A 240 -2.02 -20.12 -4.49
C LEU A 240 -1.97 -18.68 -4.99
N LYS A 241 -3.03 -18.26 -5.67
CA LYS A 241 -3.20 -16.89 -6.15
C LYS A 241 -4.65 -16.44 -6.00
N ARG A 242 -4.88 -15.36 -5.26
CA ARG A 242 -6.23 -14.82 -5.03
C ARG A 242 -6.89 -14.13 -6.23
N ARG A 243 -6.18 -13.94 -7.34
CA ARG A 243 -6.64 -13.19 -8.53
C ARG A 243 -6.27 -13.90 -9.82
N ARG A 244 -6.75 -13.38 -10.95
CA ARG A 244 -6.31 -13.82 -12.27
C ARG A 244 -4.80 -13.64 -12.44
N VAL A 245 -4.11 -14.66 -12.95
CA VAL A 245 -2.64 -14.65 -13.08
C VAL A 245 -2.08 -14.88 -14.47
N GLY A 246 -0.86 -14.36 -14.66
CA GLY A 246 -0.05 -14.44 -15.87
C GLY A 246 1.04 -15.52 -15.83
N PRO A 247 1.92 -15.57 -16.85
CA PRO A 247 3.00 -16.55 -16.99
C PRO A 247 4.05 -16.54 -15.86
N ASP A 248 4.13 -15.44 -15.13
CA ASP A 248 4.95 -15.20 -13.95
C ASP A 248 4.60 -16.18 -12.82
N ALA A 249 3.31 -16.41 -12.53
CA ALA A 249 2.88 -17.40 -11.54
C ALA A 249 3.23 -18.83 -11.95
N VAL A 250 3.10 -19.15 -13.25
CA VAL A 250 3.49 -20.46 -13.80
C VAL A 250 5.00 -20.67 -13.67
N SER A 251 5.79 -19.62 -13.94
CA SER A 251 7.26 -19.67 -13.81
C SER A 251 7.68 -19.87 -12.35
N GLN A 252 6.95 -19.29 -11.40
CA GLN A 252 7.19 -19.50 -9.97
C GLN A 252 6.94 -20.96 -9.58
N LEU A 253 5.76 -21.51 -9.89
CA LEU A 253 5.43 -22.91 -9.63
C LEU A 253 6.45 -23.86 -10.27
N ASN A 254 6.84 -23.61 -11.52
CA ASN A 254 7.84 -24.42 -12.22
C ASN A 254 9.19 -24.44 -11.49
N ARG A 255 9.64 -23.32 -10.92
CA ARG A 255 10.89 -23.29 -10.13
C ARG A 255 10.79 -24.14 -8.86
N TYR A 256 9.62 -24.23 -8.25
CA TYR A 256 9.41 -25.07 -7.06
C TYR A 256 9.43 -26.56 -7.42
N VAL A 257 8.74 -26.92 -8.50
CA VAL A 257 8.78 -28.29 -9.05
C VAL A 257 10.22 -28.69 -9.38
N GLU A 258 10.93 -27.89 -10.19
CA GLU A 258 12.34 -28.14 -10.55
C GLU A 258 13.29 -28.15 -9.34
N SER A 259 12.95 -27.46 -8.24
CA SER A 259 13.72 -27.51 -7.00
C SER A 259 13.49 -28.81 -6.26
N LEU A 260 12.25 -29.23 -6.09
CA LEU A 260 11.92 -30.45 -5.37
C LEU A 260 12.33 -31.71 -6.14
N GLU A 261 12.27 -31.70 -7.47
CA GLU A 261 12.80 -32.79 -8.31
C GLU A 261 14.29 -33.02 -8.08
N ARG A 262 15.05 -31.97 -7.76
CA ARG A 262 16.48 -32.07 -7.43
C ARG A 262 16.73 -32.55 -6.00
N ASP A 263 15.83 -32.23 -5.08
CA ASP A 263 15.98 -32.51 -3.65
C ASP A 263 15.42 -33.89 -3.25
N LEU A 264 14.44 -34.41 -4.00
CA LEU A 264 13.78 -35.69 -3.74
C LEU A 264 14.48 -36.86 -4.48
N HIS A 265 14.16 -38.08 -4.07
CA HIS A 265 14.70 -39.29 -4.69
C HIS A 265 14.27 -39.39 -6.16
N ALA A 266 15.13 -39.94 -7.02
CA ALA A 266 14.91 -40.03 -8.47
C ALA A 266 13.65 -40.81 -8.90
N GLU A 267 13.04 -41.58 -7.99
CA GLU A 267 11.81 -42.34 -8.22
C GLU A 267 10.54 -41.55 -7.84
N THR A 268 10.68 -40.38 -7.21
CA THR A 268 9.56 -39.54 -6.80
C THR A 268 9.23 -38.52 -7.88
N THR A 269 8.07 -38.67 -8.52
CA THR A 269 7.52 -37.66 -9.42
C THR A 269 7.07 -36.44 -8.61
N VAL A 270 7.29 -35.24 -9.16
CA VAL A 270 6.78 -33.99 -8.58
C VAL A 270 5.72 -33.40 -9.51
N ARG A 271 4.52 -33.17 -8.97
CA ARG A 271 3.41 -32.51 -9.66
C ARG A 271 3.21 -31.10 -9.11
N GLY A 272 2.80 -30.18 -9.96
CA GLY A 272 2.56 -28.79 -9.59
C GLY A 272 1.16 -28.34 -9.96
N PHE A 273 0.43 -27.81 -8.98
CA PHE A 273 -0.90 -27.21 -9.13
C PHE A 273 -0.82 -25.71 -8.96
N LEU A 274 -1.28 -24.96 -9.95
CA LEU A 274 -1.58 -23.54 -9.82
C LEU A 274 -3.06 -23.37 -9.47
N VAL A 275 -3.35 -22.76 -8.33
CA VAL A 275 -4.72 -22.50 -7.87
C VAL A 275 -5.01 -21.01 -7.96
N ALA A 276 -5.98 -20.64 -8.79
CA ALA A 276 -6.40 -19.25 -8.92
C ALA A 276 -7.83 -19.14 -9.46
N PRO A 277 -8.52 -18.00 -9.33
CA PRO A 277 -9.83 -17.82 -9.95
C PRO A 277 -9.78 -18.05 -11.47
N SER A 278 -8.73 -17.59 -12.14
CA SER A 278 -8.52 -17.79 -13.58
C SER A 278 -7.06 -17.54 -13.98
N VAL A 279 -6.69 -17.97 -15.18
CA VAL A 279 -5.39 -17.69 -15.79
C VAL A 279 -5.54 -16.91 -17.10
N THR A 280 -4.46 -16.26 -17.55
CA THR A 280 -4.38 -15.76 -18.92
C THR A 280 -4.19 -16.90 -19.92
N GLU A 281 -4.54 -16.69 -21.19
CA GLU A 281 -4.33 -17.69 -22.25
C GLU A 281 -2.84 -18.07 -22.39
N ARG A 282 -1.95 -17.08 -22.26
CA ARG A 282 -0.50 -17.32 -22.27
C ARG A 282 -0.04 -18.19 -21.09
N ALA A 283 -0.62 -17.99 -19.90
CA ALA A 283 -0.33 -18.83 -18.74
C ALA A 283 -0.88 -20.25 -18.92
N SER A 284 -2.10 -20.40 -19.44
CA SER A 284 -2.68 -21.72 -19.76
C SER A 284 -1.82 -22.52 -20.74
N ARG A 285 -1.31 -21.89 -21.81
CA ARG A 285 -0.37 -22.54 -22.73
C ARG A 285 0.92 -22.95 -22.02
N LEU A 286 1.47 -22.08 -21.17
CA LEU A 286 2.73 -22.35 -20.46
C LEU A 286 2.58 -23.48 -19.43
N LEU A 287 1.44 -23.57 -18.75
CA LEU A 287 1.12 -24.70 -17.85
C LEU A 287 1.18 -26.02 -18.62
N GLY A 288 0.51 -26.09 -19.79
CA GLY A 288 0.53 -27.27 -20.65
C GLY A 288 1.92 -27.62 -21.18
N GLU A 289 2.72 -26.61 -21.56
CA GLU A 289 4.11 -26.81 -22.00
C GLU A 289 5.03 -27.37 -20.91
N ARG A 290 4.70 -27.12 -19.64
CA ARG A 290 5.49 -27.53 -18.47
C ARG A 290 4.93 -28.76 -17.75
N GLY A 291 3.81 -29.31 -18.21
CA GLY A 291 3.14 -30.42 -17.52
C GLY A 291 2.60 -30.04 -16.14
N LEU A 292 2.24 -28.76 -15.95
CA LEU A 292 1.68 -28.24 -14.70
C LEU A 292 0.16 -28.15 -14.79
N GLU A 293 -0.49 -28.32 -13.64
CA GLU A 293 -1.94 -28.42 -13.52
C GLU A 293 -2.56 -27.12 -13.03
N PHE A 294 -3.84 -26.91 -13.35
CA PHE A 294 -4.57 -25.71 -12.95
C PHE A 294 -5.92 -26.05 -12.33
N VAL A 295 -6.19 -25.45 -11.18
CA VAL A 295 -7.48 -25.55 -10.49
C VAL A 295 -8.08 -24.15 -10.35
N SER A 296 -9.30 -24.00 -10.87
CA SER A 296 -10.04 -22.75 -10.76
C SER A 296 -10.72 -22.66 -9.40
N LEU A 297 -10.18 -21.84 -8.51
CA LEU A 297 -10.69 -21.62 -7.16
C LEU A 297 -10.60 -20.14 -6.79
N ALA A 298 -11.73 -19.55 -6.39
CA ALA A 298 -11.75 -18.20 -5.84
C ALA A 298 -11.75 -18.25 -4.30
N PRO A 299 -11.14 -17.25 -3.63
CA PRO A 299 -11.34 -17.07 -2.20
C PRO A 299 -12.84 -16.94 -1.94
N SER A 300 -13.36 -17.58 -0.89
CA SER A 300 -14.78 -17.44 -0.57
C SER A 300 -15.03 -15.98 -0.17
N PRO A 301 -16.04 -15.29 -0.69
CA PRO A 301 -16.57 -14.13 0.01
C PRO A 301 -17.19 -14.66 1.29
N ASP A 302 -16.79 -14.13 2.45
CA ASP A 302 -17.51 -14.40 3.68
C ASP A 302 -18.99 -14.07 3.49
N THR A 303 -19.84 -14.94 4.04
CA THR A 303 -21.29 -14.75 4.11
C THR A 303 -21.64 -13.82 5.25
#